data_AF-A0A562IM30-F1
#
_entry.id   AF-A0A562IM30-F1
#
_cell.length_a   1.000
_cell.length_b   1.000
_cell.length_c   1.000
_cell.angle_alpha   90.00
_cell.angle_beta   90.00
_cell.angle_gamma   90.00
#
_symmetry.space_group_name_H-M   'P 1'
#
loop_
_entity.id
_entity.type
_entity.pdbx_description
1 polymer ?
#
loop_
_entity_poly.entity_id
_entity_poly.type
_entity_poly.pdbx_seq_one_letter_code
_entity_poly.pdbx_strand_id
1 'polypeptide(L)'
;MPLVENFHRALAEAATELPDAELLPERLARACARVLPVDGAGICLFFLSDRRLPLGSSDAESAEAERLQFTSGEGPCLAAHAAGEPVLADEAAIRARWPGFYDSLVARTRIRSTISLPLRD
;
A
#
# COMPACT_ATOMS: atom_id res chain seq x y z
N MET A 1 15.98 -16.21 10.96
CA MET A 1 14.66 -16.04 11.59
C MET A 1 13.60 -16.08 10.50
N PRO A 2 12.55 -16.90 10.61
CA PRO A 2 11.46 -16.95 9.64
C PRO A 2 10.77 -15.58 9.53
N LEU A 3 10.35 -15.22 8.32
CA LEU A 3 9.73 -13.93 7.96
C LEU A 3 8.65 -13.47 8.94
N VAL A 4 7.82 -14.41 9.42
CA VAL A 4 6.74 -14.17 10.38
C VAL A 4 7.26 -13.66 11.73
N GLU A 5 8.35 -14.24 12.23
CA GLU A 5 8.94 -13.82 13.50
C GLU A 5 9.53 -12.41 13.40
N ASN A 6 10.17 -12.09 12.28
CA ASN A 6 10.66 -10.75 12.00
C ASN A 6 9.50 -9.73 11.94
N PHE A 7 8.39 -10.11 11.30
CA PHE A 7 7.20 -9.27 11.22
C PHE A 7 6.57 -9.01 12.59
N HIS A 8 6.40 -10.04 13.43
CA HIS A 8 5.87 -9.87 14.79
C HIS A 8 6.74 -8.94 15.64
N ARG A 9 8.06 -9.08 15.58
CA ARG A 9 8.99 -8.18 16.26
C ARG A 9 8.84 -6.75 15.75
N ALA A 10 8.88 -6.56 14.42
CA ALA A 10 8.72 -5.24 13.83
C ALA A 10 7.38 -4.60 14.20
N LEU A 11 6.29 -5.37 14.28
CA LEU A 11 4.98 -4.88 14.70
C LEU A 11 4.98 -4.42 16.17
N ALA A 12 5.61 -5.20 17.06
CA ALA A 12 5.76 -4.84 18.47
C ALA A 12 6.59 -3.56 18.65
N GLU A 13 7.66 -3.38 17.86
CA GLU A 13 8.46 -2.15 17.86
C GLU A 13 7.64 -0.94 17.40
N ALA A 14 6.90 -1.04 16.28
CA ALA A 14 6.01 0.05 15.85
C ALA A 14 4.91 0.39 16.86
N ALA A 15 4.46 -0.57 17.66
CA ALA A 15 3.49 -0.32 18.72
C ALA A 15 4.04 0.57 19.85
N THR A 16 5.37 0.63 20.03
CA THR A 16 6.00 1.55 20.98
C THR A 16 6.09 2.97 20.43
N GLU A 17 6.28 3.12 19.12
CA GLU A 17 6.32 4.43 18.44
C GLU A 17 4.93 5.05 18.25
N LEU A 18 3.92 4.21 18.02
CA LEU A 18 2.54 4.60 17.75
C LEU A 18 1.64 3.89 18.76
N PRO A 19 1.47 4.38 20.01
CA PRO A 19 0.84 3.61 21.09
C PRO A 19 -0.69 3.43 20.96
N ASP A 20 -1.37 4.28 20.18
CA ASP A 20 -2.82 4.24 20.02
C ASP A 20 -3.29 3.09 19.13
N ALA A 21 -4.23 2.28 19.62
CA ALA A 21 -4.69 1.06 18.95
C ALA A 21 -5.35 1.32 17.58
N GLU A 22 -5.93 2.50 17.40
CA GLU A 22 -6.51 2.95 16.13
C GLU A 22 -5.48 3.03 15.00
N LEU A 23 -4.18 3.11 15.34
CA LEU A 23 -3.06 3.17 14.40
C LEU A 23 -2.55 1.78 13.97
N LEU A 24 -3.31 0.72 14.26
CA LEU A 24 -2.91 -0.64 13.89
C LEU A 24 -2.59 -0.79 12.38
N PRO A 25 -3.39 -0.25 11.43
CA PRO A 25 -3.05 -0.32 10.01
C PRO A 25 -1.70 0.32 9.68
N GLU A 26 -1.37 1.47 10.27
CA GLU A 26 -0.08 2.13 10.11
C GLU A 26 1.07 1.27 10.67
N ARG A 27 0.87 0.68 11.85
CA ARG A 27 1.88 -0.23 12.44
C ARG A 27 2.13 -1.44 11.56
N LEU A 28 1.08 -2.04 11.00
CA LEU A 28 1.17 -3.17 10.07
C LEU A 28 1.92 -2.76 8.79
N ALA A 29 1.57 -1.62 8.19
CA ALA A 29 2.25 -1.11 7.00
C ALA A 29 3.75 -0.84 7.26
N ARG A 30 4.09 -0.21 8.39
CA ARG A 30 5.49 0.00 8.80
C ARG A 30 6.23 -1.32 9.01
N ALA A 31 5.60 -2.30 9.65
CA ALA A 31 6.20 -3.61 9.86
C ALA A 31 6.45 -4.34 8.54
N CYS A 32 5.53 -4.25 7.57
CA CYS A 32 5.74 -4.77 6.22
C CYS A 32 6.94 -4.13 5.54
N ALA A 33 7.02 -2.79 5.51
CA ALA A 33 8.11 -2.06 4.88
C ALA A 33 9.48 -2.34 5.52
N ARG A 34 9.52 -2.61 6.84
CA ARG A 34 10.78 -2.96 7.54
C ARG A 34 11.29 -4.37 7.22
N VAL A 35 10.40 -5.30 6.91
CA VAL A 35 10.73 -6.73 6.83
C VAL A 35 10.79 -7.24 5.39
N LEU A 36 10.08 -6.59 4.48
CA LEU A 36 10.08 -6.89 3.05
C LEU A 36 11.07 -5.99 2.30
N PRO A 37 11.59 -6.43 1.14
CA PRO A 37 12.46 -5.61 0.29
C PRO A 37 11.64 -4.60 -0.53
N VAL A 38 10.95 -3.68 0.14
CA VAL A 38 10.14 -2.63 -0.48
C VAL A 38 10.45 -1.29 0.19
N ASP A 39 10.34 -0.19 -0.56
CA ASP A 39 10.60 1.15 -0.03
C ASP A 39 9.47 1.65 0.88
N GLY A 40 8.26 1.10 0.72
CA GLY A 40 7.08 1.49 1.48
C GLY A 40 5.90 0.54 1.28
N ALA A 41 4.86 0.72 2.09
CA ALA A 41 3.66 -0.09 2.11
C ALA A 41 2.43 0.75 2.48
N GLY A 42 1.28 0.38 1.91
CA GLY A 42 -0.03 0.95 2.24
C GLY A 42 -1.05 -0.16 2.50
N ILE A 43 -1.98 0.09 3.40
CA ILE A 43 -3.14 -0.76 3.64
C ILE A 43 -4.40 0.03 3.29
N CYS A 44 -5.27 -0.62 2.54
CA CYS A 44 -6.53 -0.05 2.12
C CYS A 44 -7.67 -1.05 2.35
N LEU A 45 -8.80 -0.53 2.83
CA LEU A 45 -10.04 -1.27 2.91
C LEU A 45 -10.91 -0.96 1.69
N PHE A 46 -11.48 -2.00 1.10
CA PHE A 46 -12.58 -1.89 0.16
C PHE A 46 -13.85 -2.37 0.87
N PHE A 47 -14.90 -1.58 0.81
CA PHE A 47 -16.18 -1.87 1.47
C PHE A 47 -17.31 -1.43 0.55
N LEU A 48 -18.37 -2.23 0.48
CA LEU A 48 -19.38 -2.10 -0.59
C LEU A 48 -18.74 -2.23 -1.98
N SER A 49 -19.54 -2.27 -3.05
CA SER A 49 -19.03 -2.60 -4.39
C SER A 49 -18.06 -1.57 -4.99
N ASP A 50 -17.96 -0.35 -4.44
CA ASP A 50 -17.21 0.75 -5.03
C ASP A 50 -16.50 1.69 -4.04
N ARG A 51 -16.59 1.44 -2.73
CA ARG A 51 -15.97 2.35 -1.74
C ARG A 51 -14.64 1.82 -1.26
N ARG A 52 -13.72 2.76 -1.09
CA ARG A 52 -12.35 2.52 -0.70
C ARG A 52 -11.97 3.51 0.40
N LEU A 53 -11.26 3.04 1.41
CA LEU A 53 -10.71 3.84 2.50
C LEU A 53 -9.25 3.46 2.74
N PRO A 54 -8.30 4.35 2.42
CA PRO A 54 -6.92 4.23 2.89
C PRO A 54 -6.92 4.12 4.43
N LEU A 55 -6.39 3.02 4.95
CA LEU A 55 -6.38 2.76 6.39
C LEU A 55 -5.06 3.10 7.06
N GLY A 56 -3.94 2.87 6.37
CA GLY A 56 -2.62 3.10 6.95
C GLY A 56 -1.51 3.04 5.93
N SER A 57 -0.36 3.61 6.27
CA SER A 57 0.83 3.66 5.41
C SER A 57 2.11 3.63 6.24
N SER A 58 3.19 3.13 5.65
CA SER A 58 4.51 3.11 6.29
C SER A 58 5.11 4.50 6.46
N ASP A 59 4.85 5.37 5.48
CA ASP A 59 5.45 6.69 5.32
C ASP A 59 4.55 7.61 4.48
N ALA A 60 4.93 8.88 4.40
CA ALA A 60 4.16 9.91 3.71
C ALA A 60 4.09 9.72 2.18
N GLU A 61 5.10 9.09 1.57
CA GLU A 61 5.15 8.88 0.11
C GLU A 61 4.21 7.74 -0.29
N SER A 62 4.18 6.66 0.49
CA SER A 62 3.22 5.57 0.39
C SER A 62 1.79 6.06 0.62
N ALA A 63 1.57 6.92 1.62
CA ALA A 63 0.28 7.56 1.86
C ALA A 63 -0.17 8.39 0.66
N GLU A 64 0.77 9.07 -0.01
CA GLU A 64 0.47 9.90 -1.16
C GLU A 64 0.10 9.07 -2.39
N ALA A 65 0.84 7.99 -2.68
CA ALA A 65 0.50 7.08 -3.76
C ALA A 65 -0.89 6.43 -3.57
N GLU A 66 -1.24 6.09 -2.34
CA GLU A 66 -2.55 5.56 -1.97
C GLU A 66 -3.67 6.60 -2.25
N ARG A 67 -3.47 7.85 -1.81
CA ARG A 67 -4.39 8.97 -2.12
C ARG A 67 -4.51 9.22 -3.62
N LEU A 68 -3.43 9.13 -4.38
CA LEU A 68 -3.44 9.34 -5.82
C LEU A 68 -4.26 8.29 -6.56
N GLN A 69 -4.17 7.02 -6.15
CA GLN A 69 -5.04 5.97 -6.71
C GLN A 69 -6.52 6.21 -6.37
N PHE A 70 -6.80 6.73 -5.17
CA PHE A 70 -8.17 7.11 -4.78
C PHE A 70 -8.68 8.29 -5.64
N THR A 71 -7.92 9.37 -5.77
CA THR A 71 -8.30 10.57 -6.53
C THR A 71 -8.43 10.29 -8.03
N SER A 72 -7.54 9.47 -8.60
CA SER A 72 -7.56 9.15 -10.03
C SER A 72 -8.68 8.16 -10.38
N GLY A 73 -9.22 7.44 -9.39
CA GLY A 73 -10.19 6.35 -9.62
C GLY A 73 -9.60 5.15 -10.36
N GLU A 74 -8.27 5.07 -10.45
CA GLU A 74 -7.54 4.01 -11.13
C GLU A 74 -6.24 3.69 -10.39
N GLY A 75 -5.67 2.51 -10.66
CA GLY A 75 -4.36 2.15 -10.13
C GLY A 75 -4.21 0.67 -9.77
N PRO A 76 -2.98 0.25 -9.43
CA PRO A 76 -2.64 -1.14 -9.10
C PRO A 76 -3.52 -1.76 -8.01
N CYS A 77 -3.80 -1.03 -6.93
CA CYS A 77 -4.55 -1.52 -5.78
C CYS A 77 -6.04 -1.75 -6.14
N LEU A 78 -6.64 -0.85 -6.92
CA LEU A 78 -8.00 -1.03 -7.43
C LEU A 78 -8.09 -2.26 -8.35
N ALA A 79 -7.11 -2.42 -9.24
CA ALA A 79 -7.07 -3.55 -10.14
C ALA A 79 -6.89 -4.88 -9.40
N ALA A 80 -6.03 -4.92 -8.38
CA ALA A 80 -5.84 -6.10 -7.54
C ALA A 80 -7.12 -6.47 -6.77
N HIS A 81 -7.82 -5.47 -6.22
CA HIS A 81 -9.11 -5.70 -5.58
C HIS A 81 -10.16 -6.22 -6.56
N ALA A 82 -10.32 -5.58 -7.72
CA ALA A 82 -11.32 -5.95 -8.72
C ALA A 82 -11.06 -7.35 -9.33
N ALA A 83 -9.80 -7.71 -9.55
CA ALA A 83 -9.43 -9.04 -10.06
C ALA A 83 -9.43 -10.11 -8.96
N GLY A 84 -9.32 -9.70 -7.69
CA GLY A 84 -9.03 -10.60 -6.58
C GLY A 84 -7.61 -11.19 -6.61
N GLU A 85 -6.75 -10.80 -7.54
CA GLU A 85 -5.42 -11.41 -7.73
C GLU A 85 -4.28 -10.39 -7.47
N PRO A 86 -3.07 -10.85 -7.09
CA PRO A 86 -1.89 -10.01 -7.02
C PRO A 86 -1.62 -9.25 -8.32
N VAL A 87 -1.33 -7.96 -8.21
CA VAL A 87 -0.91 -7.11 -9.34
C VAL A 87 0.49 -6.59 -9.08
N LEU A 88 1.43 -6.99 -9.94
CA LEU A 88 2.77 -6.41 -10.03
C LEU A 88 2.77 -5.45 -11.21
N ALA A 89 3.24 -4.23 -10.99
CA ALA A 89 3.33 -3.22 -12.03
C ALA A 89 4.64 -2.44 -11.87
N ASP A 90 5.50 -2.52 -12.88
CA ASP A 90 6.64 -1.63 -13.02
C ASP A 90 6.22 -0.31 -13.67
N GLU A 91 7.19 0.57 -13.91
CA GLU A 91 6.90 1.93 -14.39
C GLU A 91 6.17 1.91 -15.74
N ALA A 92 6.62 1.04 -16.66
CA ALA A 92 6.03 0.91 -17.98
C ALA A 92 4.59 0.39 -17.89
N ALA A 93 4.34 -0.60 -17.05
CA ALA A 93 3.00 -1.14 -16.82
C ALA A 93 2.08 -0.11 -16.17
N ILE A 94 2.57 0.67 -15.19
CA ILE A 94 1.79 1.74 -14.54
C ILE A 94 1.41 2.79 -15.59
N ARG A 95 2.37 3.27 -16.38
CA ARG A 95 2.14 4.26 -17.44
C ARG A 95 1.15 3.79 -18.50
N ALA A 96 1.22 2.52 -18.89
CA ALA A 96 0.36 1.98 -19.94
C ALA A 96 -1.06 1.71 -19.46
N ARG A 97 -1.24 1.25 -18.21
CA ARG A 97 -2.54 0.79 -17.69
C ARG A 97 -3.33 1.89 -16.98
N TRP A 98 -2.65 2.83 -16.33
CA TRP A 98 -3.24 3.88 -15.51
C TRP A 98 -2.51 5.22 -15.74
N PRO A 99 -2.65 5.83 -16.93
CA PRO A 99 -1.88 7.01 -17.31
C PRO A 99 -2.16 8.23 -16.42
N GLY A 100 -3.40 8.43 -15.94
CA GLY A 100 -3.73 9.54 -15.05
C GLY A 100 -3.12 9.39 -13.66
N PHE A 101 -3.13 8.16 -13.13
CA PHE A 101 -2.39 7.82 -11.93
C PHE A 101 -0.88 7.97 -12.12
N TYR A 102 -0.33 7.48 -13.24
CA TYR A 102 1.11 7.57 -13.56
C TYR A 102 1.60 9.01 -13.53
N ASP A 103 0.95 9.91 -14.28
CA ASP A 103 1.36 11.31 -14.39
C ASP A 103 1.40 11.98 -13.01
N SER A 104 0.40 11.71 -12.17
CA SER A 104 0.33 12.24 -10.81
C SER A 104 1.37 11.59 -9.88
N LEU A 105 1.62 10.28 -10.02
CA LEU A 105 2.55 9.52 -9.20
C LEU A 105 3.98 10.01 -9.40
N VAL A 106 4.42 10.15 -10.65
CA VAL A 106 5.80 10.57 -10.95
C VAL A 106 6.06 12.03 -10.62
N ALA A 107 5.02 12.87 -10.65
CA ALA A 107 5.12 14.28 -10.29
C ALA A 107 5.23 14.50 -8.77
N ARG A 108 4.72 13.58 -7.94
CA ARG A 108 4.57 13.78 -6.49
C ARG A 108 5.37 12.80 -5.64
N THR A 109 5.89 11.73 -6.23
CA THR A 109 6.59 10.66 -5.52
C THR A 109 7.76 10.09 -6.34
N ARG A 110 8.64 9.35 -5.67
CA ARG A 110 9.72 8.55 -6.28
C ARG A 110 9.31 7.14 -6.65
N ILE A 111 8.09 6.71 -6.34
CA ILE A 111 7.61 5.35 -6.60
C ILE A 111 7.53 5.11 -8.11
N ARG A 112 8.14 4.01 -8.57
CA ARG A 112 8.16 3.59 -9.98
C ARG A 112 7.67 2.16 -10.20
N SER A 113 7.43 1.42 -9.14
CA SER A 113 6.87 0.08 -9.22
C SER A 113 6.05 -0.21 -7.97
N THR A 114 5.04 -1.07 -8.11
CA THR A 114 4.17 -1.45 -7.00
C THR A 114 3.83 -2.92 -7.06
N ILE A 115 3.62 -3.53 -5.91
CA ILE A 115 2.98 -4.82 -5.75
C ILE A 115 1.72 -4.58 -4.93
N SER A 116 0.56 -4.97 -5.45
CA SER A 116 -0.73 -4.88 -4.75
C SER A 116 -1.28 -6.27 -4.53
N LEU A 117 -1.55 -6.60 -3.26
CA LEU A 117 -2.04 -7.90 -2.83
C LEU A 117 -3.45 -7.74 -2.26
N PRO A 118 -4.46 -8.41 -2.83
CA PRO A 118 -5.79 -8.41 -2.24
C PRO A 118 -5.77 -9.27 -0.97
N LEU A 119 -6.29 -8.70 0.12
CA LEU A 119 -6.53 -9.44 1.36
C LEU A 119 -7.95 -10.01 1.30
N ARG A 120 -8.08 -11.30 1.63
CA ARG A 120 -9.34 -12.02 1.69
C ARG A 120 -9.46 -12.65 3.07
N ASP A 121 -10.69 -12.80 3.55
CA ASP A 121 -11.02 -13.57 4.76
C ASP A 121 -10.88 -15.09 4.53
#